data_AF-A0ABD1NLK7-F1
#
_entry.id   AF-A0ABD1NLK7-F1
#
_cell.length_a   1.000
_cell.length_b   1.000
_cell.length_c   1.000
_cell.angle_alpha   90.00
_cell.angle_beta   90.00
_cell.angle_gamma   90.00
#
_symmetry.space_group_name_H-M   'P 1'
#
loop_
_entity.id
_entity.type
_entity.pdbx_description
1 polymer ?
#
loop_
_entity_poly.entity_id
_entity_poly.type
_entity_poly.pdbx_seq_one_letter_code
_entity_poly.pdbx_strand_id
1 'polypeptide(L)'
;MRGHRCFAREKLQELSEQKAIKEFTDTVSGVLNDEVLVNGQLLGFESYDAISCTFVDGLRGTFDVDIEDLETSRADPFAPFSAKIIEGINQSEATPRALMLFCFVHKDAAKKLAVLRRITLVATSGKNSGP
;
A
#
# COMPACT_ATOMS: atom_id res chain seq x y z
N MET A 1 -26.01 12.16 -35.42
CA MET A 1 -26.22 12.60 -34.02
C MET A 1 -26.03 11.46 -33.02
N ARG A 2 -24.79 10.99 -32.80
CA ARG A 2 -24.50 9.83 -31.91
C ARG A 2 -23.38 10.08 -30.86
N GLY A 3 -22.70 11.24 -30.90
CA GLY A 3 -21.56 11.56 -30.03
C GLY A 3 -21.88 12.15 -28.66
N HIS A 4 -23.00 12.88 -28.51
CA HIS A 4 -23.33 13.54 -27.23
C HIS A 4 -23.75 12.58 -26.10
N ARG A 5 -24.18 11.35 -26.44
CA ARG A 5 -24.64 10.37 -25.44
C ARG A 5 -23.50 9.59 -24.77
N CYS A 6 -22.32 9.48 -25.39
CA CYS A 6 -21.16 8.83 -24.77
C CYS A 6 -20.47 9.76 -23.74
N PHE A 7 -20.25 11.02 -24.11
CA PHE A 7 -19.56 11.98 -23.24
C PHE A 7 -20.30 12.24 -21.92
N ALA A 8 -21.64 12.28 -21.96
CA ALA A 8 -22.46 12.41 -20.75
C ALA A 8 -22.36 11.18 -19.83
N ARG A 9 -22.23 9.98 -20.40
CA ARG A 9 -22.12 8.73 -19.64
C ARG A 9 -20.76 8.60 -18.95
N GLU A 10 -19.69 9.02 -19.63
CA GLU A 10 -18.33 9.08 -19.08
C GLU A 10 -18.25 10.10 -17.94
N LYS A 11 -18.86 11.29 -18.09
CA LYS A 11 -18.91 12.30 -17.02
C LYS A 11 -19.70 11.85 -15.80
N LEU A 12 -20.81 11.12 -16.01
CA LEU A 12 -21.58 10.54 -14.91
C LEU A 12 -20.81 9.41 -14.20
N GLN A 13 -20.01 8.63 -14.93
CA GLN A 13 -19.16 7.61 -14.35
C GLN A 13 -18.04 8.21 -13.49
N GLU A 14 -17.32 9.22 -13.99
CA GLU A 14 -16.28 9.93 -13.22
C GLU A 14 -16.85 10.51 -11.91
N LEU A 15 -18.04 11.11 -11.96
CA LEU A 15 -18.71 11.64 -10.76
C LEU A 15 -19.13 10.54 -9.78
N SER A 16 -19.55 9.38 -10.29
CA SER A 16 -19.90 8.22 -9.45
C SER A 16 -18.67 7.62 -8.74
N GLU A 17 -17.54 7.57 -9.43
CA GLU A 17 -16.27 7.08 -8.89
C GLU A 17 -15.72 8.03 -7.83
N GLN A 18 -15.74 9.35 -8.07
CA GLN A 18 -15.34 10.35 -7.07
C GLN A 18 -16.24 10.30 -5.82
N LYS A 19 -17.54 10.08 -5.99
CA LYS A 19 -18.48 9.92 -4.88
C LYS A 19 -18.18 8.66 -4.06
N ALA A 20 -17.91 7.54 -4.71
CA ALA A 20 -17.54 6.28 -4.04
C ALA A 20 -16.21 6.42 -3.27
N ILE A 21 -15.23 7.11 -3.84
CA ILE A 21 -13.94 7.40 -3.17
C ILE A 21 -14.16 8.29 -1.94
N LYS A 22 -15.02 9.32 -2.05
CA LYS A 22 -15.34 10.21 -0.94
C LYS A 22 -16.07 9.46 0.19
N GLU A 23 -17.09 8.68 -0.13
CA GLU A 23 -17.83 7.87 0.85
C GLU A 23 -16.93 6.84 1.53
N PHE A 24 -16.00 6.23 0.79
CA PHE A 24 -14.98 5.36 1.35
C PHE A 24 -14.04 6.11 2.31
N THR A 25 -13.60 7.31 1.93
CA THR A 25 -12.73 8.15 2.76
C THR A 25 -13.42 8.59 4.06
N ASP A 26 -14.69 8.99 3.97
CA ASP A 26 -15.49 9.40 5.12
C ASP A 26 -15.76 8.22 6.07
N THR A 27 -16.00 7.02 5.52
CA THR A 27 -16.18 5.78 6.31
C THR A 27 -14.88 5.36 7.00
N VAL A 28 -13.75 5.42 6.30
CA VAL A 28 -12.44 5.09 6.88
C VAL A 28 -12.07 6.10 7.97
N SER A 29 -12.36 7.39 7.80
CA SER A 29 -12.15 8.42 8.83
C SER A 29 -13.00 8.16 10.10
N GLY A 30 -14.22 7.65 9.96
CA GLY A 30 -15.06 7.24 11.09
C GLY A 30 -14.50 6.03 11.85
N VAL A 31 -13.97 5.03 11.13
CA VAL A 31 -13.38 3.82 11.74
C VAL A 31 -12.03 4.11 12.41
N LEU A 32 -11.24 5.03 11.86
CA LEU A 32 -9.94 5.44 12.42
C LEU A 32 -10.08 6.34 13.65
N ASN A 33 -11.23 7.00 13.86
CA ASN A 33 -11.50 7.80 15.06
C ASN A 33 -12.12 6.98 16.21
N ASP A 34 -12.48 5.72 15.98
CA ASP A 34 -13.02 4.81 17.02
C ASP A 34 -11.90 4.10 17.81
N GLU A 35 -10.63 4.45 17.58
CA GLU A 35 -9.61 4.27 18.60
C GLU A 35 -9.96 5.19 19.78
N VAL A 36 -10.48 4.59 20.86
CA VAL A 36 -10.85 5.27 22.11
C VAL A 36 -9.64 6.01 22.70
N LEU A 37 -9.41 7.22 22.22
CA LEU A 37 -8.48 8.17 22.80
C LEU A 37 -9.24 9.01 23.83
N VAL A 38 -9.48 8.42 25.01
CA VAL A 38 -9.83 9.22 26.18
C VAL A 38 -8.52 9.77 26.74
N ASN A 39 -8.27 11.07 26.50
CA ASN A 39 -7.20 11.84 27.12
C ASN A 39 -5.76 11.35 26.87
N GLY A 40 -5.45 10.91 25.63
CA GLY A 40 -4.04 10.78 25.21
C GLY A 40 -3.26 9.61 25.81
N GLN A 41 -3.89 8.68 26.52
CA GLN A 41 -3.22 7.50 27.09
C GLN A 41 -3.89 6.20 26.64
N LEU A 42 -3.13 5.41 25.89
CA LEU A 42 -3.45 4.02 25.58
C LEU A 42 -3.37 3.23 26.88
N LEU A 43 -4.52 2.80 27.39
CA LEU A 43 -4.62 2.09 28.67
C LEU A 43 -3.92 0.73 28.58
N GLY A 44 -2.72 0.65 29.15
CA GLY A 44 -2.12 -0.60 29.61
C GLY A 44 -1.34 -1.43 28.58
N PHE A 45 -0.51 -0.82 27.74
CA PHE A 45 0.57 -1.56 27.09
C PHE A 45 1.84 -1.43 27.93
N GLU A 46 2.33 -2.55 28.48
CA GLU A 46 3.73 -2.61 28.89
C GLU A 46 4.59 -2.40 27.64
N SER A 47 5.44 -1.38 27.65
CA SER A 47 6.45 -1.19 26.61
C SER A 47 7.52 -2.25 26.81
N TYR A 48 7.64 -3.17 25.85
CA TYR A 48 8.72 -4.14 25.84
C TYR A 48 9.89 -3.57 25.04
N ASP A 49 11.02 -3.37 25.72
CA ASP A 49 12.27 -2.98 25.05
C ASP A 49 12.83 -4.18 24.29
N ALA A 50 13.04 -4.01 22.99
CA ALA A 50 13.59 -5.07 22.14
C ALA A 50 15.10 -5.20 22.39
N ILE A 51 15.55 -6.30 22.99
CA ILE A 51 16.98 -6.55 23.26
C ILE A 51 17.66 -7.30 22.11
N SER A 52 16.87 -7.98 21.27
CA SER A 52 17.33 -8.67 20.06
C SER A 52 16.18 -8.82 19.08
N CYS A 53 16.46 -8.78 17.77
CA CYS A 53 15.48 -8.97 16.73
C CYS A 53 16.08 -9.82 15.61
N THR A 54 15.41 -10.90 15.23
CA THR A 54 15.82 -11.74 14.10
C THR A 54 14.70 -11.81 13.08
N PHE A 55 15.00 -11.38 11.86
CA PHE A 55 14.10 -11.51 10.72
C PHE A 55 14.23 -12.90 10.10
N VAL A 56 13.10 -13.60 9.98
CA VAL A 56 13.02 -14.90 9.31
C VAL A 56 12.26 -14.71 8.00
N ASP A 57 12.89 -15.03 6.87
CA ASP A 57 12.25 -14.95 5.57
C ASP A 57 11.39 -16.18 5.23
N GLY A 58 10.61 -16.08 4.15
CA GLY A 58 9.77 -17.19 3.68
C GLY A 58 10.52 -18.38 3.07
N LEU A 59 11.85 -18.28 2.95
CA LEU A 59 12.76 -19.30 2.42
C LEU A 59 13.62 -19.95 3.51
N ARG A 60 13.30 -19.70 4.80
CA ARG A 60 14.05 -20.16 5.99
C ARG A 60 15.39 -19.47 6.21
N GLY A 61 15.66 -18.37 5.52
CA GLY A 61 16.77 -17.46 5.84
C GLY A 61 16.49 -16.75 7.15
N THR A 62 17.51 -16.61 7.99
CA THR A 62 17.47 -15.85 9.23
C THR A 62 18.51 -14.74 9.19
N PHE A 63 18.11 -13.54 9.56
CA PHE A 63 18.95 -12.35 9.51
C PHE A 63 18.82 -11.62 10.84
N ASP A 64 19.94 -11.37 11.49
CA ASP A 64 19.95 -10.57 12.71
C ASP A 64 19.70 -9.11 12.33
N VAL A 65 18.80 -8.45 13.05
CA VAL A 65 18.39 -7.07 12.82
C VAL A 65 18.95 -6.24 13.95
N ASP A 66 19.73 -5.21 13.59
CA ASP A 66 20.23 -4.26 14.57
C ASP A 66 19.06 -3.51 15.23
N ILE A 67 19.14 -3.38 16.55
CA ILE A 67 18.08 -2.75 17.35
C ILE A 67 18.01 -1.26 17.05
N GLU A 68 19.15 -0.60 16.84
CA GLU A 68 19.16 0.82 16.48
C GLU A 68 18.47 1.07 15.13
N ASP A 69 18.72 0.20 14.15
CA ASP A 69 18.03 0.24 12.85
C ASP A 69 16.54 -0.05 13.00
N LEU A 70 16.15 -1.01 13.85
CA LEU A 70 14.74 -1.33 14.11
C LEU A 70 13.99 -0.13 14.70
N GLU A 71 14.56 0.51 15.72
CA GLU A 71 13.97 1.64 16.43
C GLU A 71 13.89 2.92 15.58
N THR A 72 14.89 3.14 14.72
CA THR A 72 14.91 4.30 13.82
C THR A 72 14.09 4.09 12.54
N SER A 73 13.80 2.83 12.19
CA SER A 73 12.97 2.49 11.05
C SER A 73 11.52 2.91 11.25
N ARG A 74 10.89 3.39 10.18
CA ARG A 74 9.45 3.63 10.15
C ARG A 74 8.77 2.47 9.47
N ALA A 75 7.72 1.95 10.11
CA ALA A 75 6.82 1.00 9.48
C ALA A 75 6.22 1.59 8.20
N ASP A 76 6.00 0.73 7.20
CA ASP A 76 5.29 1.13 5.98
C ASP A 76 3.84 1.49 6.34
N PRO A 77 3.41 2.75 6.14
CA PRO A 77 2.06 3.19 6.51
C PRO A 77 0.96 2.49 5.70
N PHE A 78 1.29 1.87 4.56
CA PHE A 78 0.34 1.10 3.75
C PHE A 78 0.35 -0.39 4.03
N ALA A 79 1.25 -0.89 4.89
CA ALA A 79 1.29 -2.31 5.23
C ALA A 79 -0.09 -2.87 5.65
N PRO A 80 -0.91 -2.18 6.47
CA PRO A 80 -2.25 -2.66 6.84
C PRO A 80 -3.22 -2.81 5.66
N PHE A 81 -3.05 -1.99 4.61
CA PHE A 81 -3.94 -1.97 3.45
C PHE A 81 -3.40 -2.80 2.28
N SER A 82 -2.15 -3.25 2.36
CA SER A 82 -1.42 -3.90 1.27
C SER A 82 -2.19 -5.08 0.67
N ALA A 83 -2.76 -5.95 1.50
CA ALA A 83 -3.52 -7.11 1.04
C ALA A 83 -4.70 -6.73 0.15
N LYS A 84 -5.50 -5.74 0.59
CA LYS A 84 -6.70 -5.29 -0.12
C LYS A 84 -6.35 -4.57 -1.42
N ILE A 85 -5.28 -3.77 -1.42
CA ILE A 85 -4.77 -3.11 -2.63
C ILE A 85 -4.28 -4.15 -3.64
N ILE A 86 -3.49 -5.13 -3.20
CA ILE A 86 -2.97 -6.21 -4.04
C ILE A 86 -4.11 -7.02 -4.64
N GLU A 87 -5.11 -7.36 -3.84
CA GLU A 87 -6.30 -8.08 -4.29
C GLU A 87 -7.04 -7.30 -5.40
N GLY A 88 -7.36 -6.02 -5.15
CA GLY A 88 -8.04 -5.18 -6.14
C GLY A 88 -7.24 -5.02 -7.44
N ILE A 89 -5.91 -4.87 -7.34
CA ILE A 89 -5.03 -4.83 -8.49
C ILE A 89 -5.10 -6.15 -9.26
N ASN A 90 -4.93 -7.29 -8.59
CA ASN A 90 -4.91 -8.60 -9.24
C ASN A 90 -6.26 -9.03 -9.85
N GLN A 91 -7.38 -8.53 -9.32
CA GLN A 91 -8.72 -8.82 -9.83
C GLN A 91 -9.09 -7.98 -11.08
N SER A 92 -8.38 -6.88 -11.34
CA SER A 92 -8.62 -6.06 -12.53
C SER A 92 -8.17 -6.77 -13.81
N GLU A 93 -9.06 -6.80 -14.82
CA GLU A 93 -8.80 -7.47 -16.11
C GLU A 93 -7.62 -6.86 -16.90
N ALA A 94 -7.34 -5.57 -16.68
CA ALA A 94 -6.25 -4.87 -17.35
C ALA A 94 -4.87 -5.14 -16.71
N THR A 95 -4.86 -5.52 -15.42
CA THR A 95 -3.64 -5.64 -14.62
C THR A 95 -2.68 -6.72 -15.12
N PRO A 96 -3.11 -7.95 -15.48
CA PRO A 96 -2.17 -8.98 -15.91
C PRO A 96 -1.30 -8.54 -17.10
N ARG A 97 -1.89 -7.79 -18.06
CA ARG A 97 -1.16 -7.26 -19.23
C ARG A 97 -0.20 -6.15 -18.85
N ALA A 98 -0.64 -5.22 -18.02
CA ALA A 98 0.20 -4.13 -17.52
C ALA A 98 1.37 -4.67 -16.69
N LEU A 99 1.14 -5.65 -15.82
CA LEU A 99 2.20 -6.28 -15.02
C LEU A 99 3.16 -7.11 -15.88
N MET A 100 2.68 -7.83 -16.91
CA MET A 100 3.57 -8.52 -17.84
C MET A 100 4.49 -7.53 -18.59
N LEU A 101 3.94 -6.41 -19.06
CA LEU A 101 4.73 -5.36 -19.70
C LEU A 101 5.73 -4.74 -18.71
N PHE A 102 5.30 -4.45 -17.48
CA PHE A 102 6.17 -3.96 -16.43
C PHE A 102 7.33 -4.93 -16.14
N CYS A 103 7.05 -6.23 -16.02
CA CYS A 103 8.07 -7.26 -15.84
C CYS A 103 9.03 -7.34 -17.02
N PHE A 104 8.52 -7.22 -18.24
CA PHE A 104 9.35 -7.21 -19.45
C PHE A 104 10.28 -6.00 -19.47
N VAL A 105 9.77 -4.80 -19.20
CA VAL A 105 10.53 -3.55 -19.27
C VAL A 105 11.53 -3.39 -18.12
N HIS A 106 11.15 -3.74 -16.89
CA HIS A 106 11.94 -3.41 -15.69
C HIS A 106 12.63 -4.60 -15.02
N LYS A 107 12.24 -5.83 -15.35
CA LYS A 107 12.80 -7.05 -14.74
C LYS A 107 13.44 -7.98 -15.76
N ASP A 108 13.51 -7.57 -17.03
CA ASP A 108 14.00 -8.36 -18.17
C ASP A 108 13.46 -9.81 -18.12
N ALA A 109 12.17 -9.92 -17.81
CA ALA A 109 11.53 -11.19 -17.54
C ALA A 109 10.26 -11.30 -18.36
N ALA A 110 10.31 -12.11 -19.43
CA ALA A 110 9.13 -12.51 -20.18
C ALA A 110 8.30 -13.48 -19.35
N LYS A 111 7.14 -13.04 -18.86
CA LYS A 111 6.21 -13.87 -18.09
C LYS A 111 4.91 -14.06 -18.87
N LYS A 112 4.41 -15.30 -18.87
CA LYS A 112 3.12 -15.67 -19.49
C LYS A 112 1.91 -15.20 -18.67
N LEU A 113 2.11 -15.04 -17.36
CA LEU A 113 1.15 -14.50 -16.41
C LEU A 113 1.94 -13.81 -15.30
N ALA A 114 1.50 -12.62 -14.89
CA ALA A 114 2.10 -11.86 -13.80
C ALA A 114 1.02 -11.50 -12.77
N VAL A 115 1.38 -11.60 -11.49
CA VAL A 115 0.53 -11.23 -10.35
C VAL A 115 1.34 -10.39 -9.38
N LEU A 116 0.72 -9.39 -8.78
CA LEU A 116 1.33 -8.60 -7.72
C LEU A 116 1.23 -9.39 -6.41
N ARG A 117 2.34 -9.48 -5.66
CA ARG A 117 2.38 -10.23 -4.38
C ARG A 117 2.69 -9.36 -3.17
N ARG A 118 3.44 -8.28 -3.38
CA ARG A 118 3.86 -7.38 -2.32
C ARG A 118 3.94 -5.97 -2.89
N ILE A 119 3.45 -5.02 -2.13
CA ILE A 119 3.70 -3.60 -2.32
C ILE A 119 4.36 -3.10 -1.03
N THR A 120 5.39 -2.28 -1.18
CA THR A 120 6.06 -1.66 -0.04
C THR A 120 6.43 -0.25 -0.45
N LEU A 121 6.03 0.73 0.35
CA LEU A 121 6.37 2.13 0.11
C LEU A 121 7.75 2.40 0.70
N VAL A 122 8.69 2.76 -0.17
CA VAL A 122 10.02 3.19 0.26
C VAL A 122 10.02 4.70 0.30
N ALA A 123 10.11 5.28 1.49
CA ALA A 123 10.34 6.70 1.64
C ALA A 123 11.77 7.02 1.17
N THR A 124 11.91 7.61 -0.02
CA THR A 124 13.20 8.11 -0.47
C THR A 124 13.46 9.46 0.21
N SER A 125 14.39 9.50 1.16
CA SER A 125 14.93 10.77 1.63
C SER A 125 15.68 11.42 0.46
N GLY A 126 15.07 12.44 -0.15
CA GLY A 126 15.73 13.24 -1.17
C GLY A 126 16.92 13.94 -0.55
N LYS A 127 18.14 13.43 -0.78
CA LYS A 127 19.34 14.20 -0.51
C LYS A 127 19.39 15.33 -1.53
N ASN A 128 19.03 16.53 -1.09
CA ASN A 128 19.33 17.76 -1.81
C ASN A 128 20.85 17.97 -1.74
N SER A 129 21.62 17.27 -2.58
CA SER A 129 23.00 17.64 -2.87
C SER A 129 22.98 18.78 -3.88
N GLY A 130 22.85 20.01 -3.37
CA GLY A 130 23.23 21.21 -4.11
C GLY A 130 24.76 21.40 -4.08
N PRO A 131 25.34 22.08 -5.09
CA PRO A 131 26.77 22.20 -5.32
C PRO A 131 27.53 22.94 -4.22
#